data_AF-A0A8I6WQ87-F1
#
_entry.id   AF-A0A8I6WQ87-F1
#
_cell.length_a   1.000
_cell.length_b   1.000
_cell.length_c   1.000
_cell.angle_alpha   90.00
_cell.angle_beta   90.00
_cell.angle_gamma   90.00
#
_symmetry.space_group_name_H-M   'P 1'
#
loop_
_entity.id
_entity.type
_entity.pdbx_description
1 polymer ?
#
loop_
_entity_poly.entity_id
_entity_poly.type
_entity_poly.pdbx_seq_one_letter_code
_entity_poly.pdbx_strand_id
1 'polypeptide(L)'
;MLWIEGSMEASRLQSSSTGYMLLALQAYLPSLHPLDCEINKEPNNCESAKGWSLTLLYLSLLMYAMGEGCMRACIPFLGGDQFSNDDPKEIQLKSMFLSWIKFANSLGALMGLVFLVWIENNLGWALGFMISALIVLVGLFVAASGLPFYRTQKPNGSPLKGILKVLVTSSKKRQVATLDVIELQEIGAADSVDGEDKSGSKSTGTTQIEELTKTIIRMLPIFISCLLIYLPFTLLMTLTIQVGSTMDKGIGAIQIPSASLIAIPTAFHMLMQPCYKWILTPLVKRFTGHTHGITPLQRIGAGSACGLVAACLAALVEIRRLTVAEQHGLTSTGAGVPMSVFWLVMQFFLLSIMDAASFSGLIEFIKSESSPEMKLIAPATQSIIAGIASWLACAFIQLANNASRHGDGRRGWLDGADFNRTRLDRFFLLLAAFELVALINYAFWARRYGKTNRAVVLD
;
A
#
# COMPACT_ATOMS: atom_id res chain seq x y z
N MET A 1 -34.37 -5.36 2.56
CA MET A 1 -33.13 -4.84 1.94
C MET A 1 -32.29 -4.04 2.93
N LEU A 2 -32.88 -3.12 3.71
CA LEU A 2 -32.25 -2.47 4.89
C LEU A 2 -31.58 -3.46 5.88
N TRP A 3 -32.21 -4.62 6.11
CA TRP A 3 -31.65 -5.68 6.96
C TRP A 3 -30.43 -6.40 6.37
N ILE A 4 -30.29 -6.44 5.04
CA ILE A 4 -29.19 -7.14 4.38
C ILE A 4 -27.95 -6.24 4.31
N GLU A 5 -28.10 -4.94 4.03
CA GLU A 5 -26.96 -4.01 4.08
C GLU A 5 -26.51 -3.74 5.53
N GLY A 6 -27.45 -3.57 6.46
CA GLY A 6 -27.15 -3.49 7.89
C GLY A 6 -26.52 -4.78 8.45
N SER A 7 -26.99 -5.97 8.06
CA SER A 7 -26.35 -7.23 8.49
C SER A 7 -25.01 -7.47 7.78
N MET A 8 -24.82 -6.96 6.56
CA MET A 8 -23.56 -7.08 5.83
C MET A 8 -22.49 -6.12 6.36
N GLU A 9 -22.86 -4.92 6.83
CA GLU A 9 -21.95 -4.03 7.56
C GLU A 9 -21.64 -4.52 8.97
N ALA A 10 -22.64 -5.01 9.70
CA ALA A 10 -22.43 -5.63 11.01
C ALA A 10 -21.52 -6.86 10.92
N SER A 11 -21.72 -7.74 9.93
CA SER A 11 -20.86 -8.91 9.72
C SER A 11 -19.43 -8.55 9.29
N ARG A 12 -19.24 -7.43 8.56
CA ARG A 12 -17.91 -6.90 8.22
C ARG A 12 -17.15 -6.36 9.44
N LEU A 13 -17.79 -5.54 10.27
CA LEU A 13 -17.18 -5.05 11.52
C LEU A 13 -16.94 -6.18 12.54
N GLN A 14 -17.84 -7.15 12.59
CA GLN A 14 -17.70 -8.35 13.42
C GLN A 14 -16.49 -9.20 13.01
N SER A 15 -16.09 -9.20 11.73
CA SER A 15 -14.90 -9.94 11.29
C SER A 15 -13.59 -9.39 11.90
N SER A 16 -13.44 -8.06 11.98
CA SER A 16 -12.27 -7.43 12.59
C SER A 16 -12.20 -7.67 14.10
N SER A 17 -13.33 -7.47 14.81
CA SER A 17 -13.37 -7.71 16.25
C SER A 17 -13.12 -9.18 16.59
N THR A 18 -13.65 -10.10 15.78
CA THR A 18 -13.41 -11.55 15.95
C THR A 18 -11.94 -11.89 15.70
N GLY A 19 -11.29 -11.27 14.72
CA GLY A 19 -9.84 -11.42 14.49
C GLY A 19 -9.02 -11.04 15.74
N TYR A 20 -9.29 -9.87 16.33
CA TYR A 20 -8.62 -9.45 17.56
C TYR A 20 -8.94 -10.33 18.76
N MET A 21 -10.19 -10.80 18.91
CA MET A 21 -10.56 -11.72 19.99
C MET A 21 -9.82 -13.07 19.87
N LEU A 22 -9.66 -13.59 18.65
CA LEU A 22 -8.90 -14.81 18.42
C LEU A 22 -7.40 -14.61 18.71
N LEU A 23 -6.84 -13.46 18.33
CA LEU A 23 -5.46 -13.09 18.68
C LEU A 23 -5.29 -12.95 20.20
N ALA A 24 -6.25 -12.33 20.89
CA ALA A 24 -6.23 -12.20 22.35
C ALA A 24 -6.33 -13.56 23.05
N LEU A 25 -7.21 -14.44 22.56
CA LEU A 25 -7.38 -15.79 23.07
C LEU A 25 -6.11 -16.62 22.89
N GLN A 26 -5.50 -16.55 21.70
CA GLN A 26 -4.22 -17.18 21.42
C GLN A 26 -3.15 -16.63 22.37
N ALA A 27 -3.01 -15.31 22.46
CA ALA A 27 -2.05 -14.64 23.32
C ALA A 27 -2.22 -14.95 24.82
N TYR A 28 -3.43 -15.25 25.27
CA TYR A 28 -3.74 -15.56 26.67
C TYR A 28 -3.49 -17.02 27.05
N LEU A 29 -3.71 -17.97 26.13
CA LEU A 29 -3.62 -19.40 26.40
C LEU A 29 -2.22 -19.95 26.09
N PRO A 30 -1.43 -20.35 27.10
CA PRO A 30 -0.06 -20.84 26.87
C PRO A 30 -0.02 -22.12 26.01
N SER A 31 -1.09 -22.93 26.03
CA SER A 31 -1.23 -24.14 25.22
C SER A 31 -1.29 -23.86 23.70
N LEU A 32 -1.52 -22.61 23.30
CA LEU A 32 -1.57 -22.19 21.89
C LEU A 32 -0.26 -21.55 21.41
N HIS A 33 0.79 -21.57 22.25
CA HIS A 33 2.11 -21.03 21.91
C HIS A 33 3.18 -22.12 21.91
N PRO A 34 4.24 -21.97 21.09
CA PRO A 34 5.48 -22.70 21.32
C PRO A 34 6.08 -22.30 22.67
N LEU A 35 6.96 -23.15 23.21
CA LEU A 35 7.67 -22.89 24.47
C LEU A 35 8.44 -21.57 24.39
N ASP A 36 8.41 -20.80 25.49
CA ASP A 36 9.10 -19.52 25.58
C ASP A 36 10.60 -19.71 25.34
N CYS A 37 11.11 -19.04 24.32
CA CYS A 37 12.51 -19.11 23.93
C CYS A 37 13.00 -17.72 23.50
N GLU A 38 14.12 -17.28 24.07
CA GLU A 38 14.76 -16.03 23.69
C GLU A 38 15.63 -16.23 22.45
N ILE A 39 15.08 -15.90 21.28
CA ILE A 39 15.77 -15.99 19.97
C ILE A 39 17.15 -15.30 19.99
N ASN A 40 17.29 -14.22 20.75
CA ASN A 40 18.53 -13.45 20.85
C ASN A 40 19.64 -14.16 21.66
N LYS A 41 19.27 -15.08 22.57
CA LYS A 41 20.21 -15.85 23.40
C LYS A 41 20.45 -17.25 22.83
N GLU A 42 19.40 -17.92 22.35
CA GLU A 42 19.47 -19.31 21.87
C GLU A 42 18.74 -19.51 20.52
N PRO A 43 19.27 -18.95 19.41
CA PRO A 43 18.58 -18.93 18.12
C PRO A 43 18.32 -20.32 17.50
N ASN A 44 19.04 -21.36 17.95
CA ASN A 44 18.88 -22.73 17.46
C ASN A 44 17.92 -23.58 18.30
N ASN A 45 17.50 -23.12 19.49
CA ASN A 45 16.66 -23.87 20.42
C ASN A 45 15.18 -23.46 20.37
N CYS A 46 14.84 -22.41 19.61
CA CYS A 46 13.45 -21.97 19.50
C CYS A 46 12.71 -22.76 18.43
N GLU A 47 11.62 -23.43 18.82
CA GLU A 47 10.74 -24.11 17.87
C GLU A 47 9.79 -23.11 17.19
N SER A 48 9.67 -23.23 15.87
CA SER A 48 8.66 -22.48 15.12
C SER A 48 7.25 -23.01 15.44
N ALA A 49 6.25 -22.12 15.49
CA ALA A 49 4.85 -22.50 15.65
C ALA A 49 4.41 -23.47 14.53
N LYS A 50 3.75 -24.57 14.91
CA LYS A 50 3.31 -25.65 14.01
C LYS A 50 1.87 -26.06 14.29
N GLY A 51 1.21 -26.63 13.29
CA GLY A 51 -0.13 -27.20 13.44
C GLY A 51 -1.19 -26.14 13.74
N TRP A 52 -2.02 -26.37 14.78
CA TRP A 52 -3.20 -25.55 15.05
C TRP A 52 -2.88 -24.12 15.49
N SER A 53 -1.80 -23.89 16.24
CA SER A 53 -1.41 -22.55 16.69
C SER A 53 -1.08 -21.63 15.51
N LEU A 54 -0.41 -22.16 14.49
CA LEU A 54 -0.08 -21.42 13.27
C LEU A 54 -1.33 -21.14 12.42
N THR A 55 -2.21 -22.14 12.25
CA THR A 55 -3.46 -21.95 11.49
C THR A 55 -4.38 -20.93 12.17
N LEU A 56 -4.47 -20.95 13.50
CA LEU A 56 -5.25 -19.97 14.27
C LEU A 56 -4.69 -18.55 14.10
N LEU A 57 -3.36 -18.40 14.13
CA LEU A 57 -2.68 -17.13 13.88
C LEU A 57 -2.99 -16.60 12.48
N TYR A 58 -2.88 -17.43 11.44
CA TYR A 58 -3.18 -16.99 10.07
C TYR A 58 -4.67 -16.68 9.87
N LEU A 59 -5.56 -17.49 10.43
CA LEU A 59 -7.00 -17.24 10.33
C LEU A 59 -7.36 -15.90 10.98
N SER A 60 -6.85 -15.63 12.18
CA SER A 60 -7.12 -14.39 12.90
C SER A 60 -6.55 -13.15 12.18
N LEU A 61 -5.33 -13.24 11.64
CA LEU A 61 -4.73 -12.18 10.82
C LEU A 61 -5.52 -11.92 9.53
N LEU A 62 -6.02 -12.97 8.87
CA LEU A 62 -6.86 -12.82 7.66
C LEU A 62 -8.20 -12.17 7.97
N MET A 63 -8.85 -12.56 9.07
CA MET A 63 -10.11 -11.95 9.52
C MET A 63 -9.93 -10.47 9.86
N TYR A 64 -8.85 -10.14 10.57
CA TYR A 64 -8.46 -8.76 10.83
C TYR A 64 -8.24 -7.97 9.53
N ALA A 65 -7.42 -8.50 8.62
CA ALA A 65 -7.09 -7.83 7.36
C ALA A 65 -8.33 -7.60 6.48
N MET A 66 -9.24 -8.58 6.41
CA MET A 66 -10.50 -8.45 5.68
C MET A 66 -11.40 -7.37 6.30
N GLY A 67 -11.56 -7.38 7.63
CA GLY A 67 -12.37 -6.40 8.34
C GLY A 67 -11.83 -4.98 8.19
N GLU A 68 -10.53 -4.77 8.44
CA GLU A 68 -9.86 -3.47 8.29
C GLU A 68 -9.91 -2.96 6.85
N GLY A 69 -9.64 -3.83 5.86
CA GLY A 69 -9.71 -3.48 4.44
C GLY A 69 -11.10 -2.99 4.03
N CYS A 70 -12.16 -3.66 4.50
CA CYS A 70 -13.55 -3.24 4.25
C CYS A 70 -13.89 -1.91 4.94
N MET A 71 -13.55 -1.75 6.23
CA MET A 71 -13.86 -0.52 6.97
C MET A 71 -13.22 0.70 6.33
N ARG A 72 -11.92 0.61 5.99
CA ARG A 72 -11.16 1.69 5.37
C ARG A 72 -11.73 2.11 4.02
N ALA A 73 -12.28 1.16 3.27
CA ALA A 73 -12.90 1.41 1.97
C ALA A 73 -14.31 2.02 2.09
N CYS A 74 -15.09 1.70 3.12
CA CYS A 74 -16.50 2.10 3.22
C CYS A 74 -16.73 3.40 4.00
N ILE A 75 -16.01 3.64 5.10
CA ILE A 75 -16.28 4.75 6.03
C ILE A 75 -16.29 6.13 5.35
N PRO A 76 -15.30 6.50 4.50
CA PRO A 76 -15.30 7.82 3.86
C PRO A 76 -16.47 8.02 2.89
N PHE A 77 -16.95 6.95 2.25
CA PHE A 77 -18.10 7.01 1.35
C PHE A 77 -19.40 7.11 2.13
N LEU A 78 -19.60 6.25 3.13
CA LEU A 78 -20.80 6.29 3.99
C LEU A 78 -21.00 7.67 4.63
N GLY A 79 -19.93 8.24 5.19
CA GLY A 79 -19.98 9.57 5.77
C GLY A 79 -20.12 10.69 4.73
N GLY A 80 -19.50 10.53 3.55
CA GLY A 80 -19.64 11.48 2.44
C GLY A 80 -21.04 11.53 1.83
N ASP A 81 -21.78 10.42 1.88
CA ASP A 81 -23.14 10.28 1.35
C ASP A 81 -24.21 10.94 2.23
N GLN A 82 -23.85 11.32 3.47
CA GLN A 82 -24.72 12.05 4.39
C GLN A 82 -24.95 13.50 3.96
N PHE A 83 -24.08 14.06 3.11
CA PHE A 83 -24.14 15.43 2.63
C PHE A 83 -24.61 15.49 1.16
N SER A 84 -25.53 16.40 0.85
CA SER A 84 -25.97 16.71 -0.50
C SER A 84 -24.87 17.40 -1.31
N ASN A 85 -24.88 17.18 -2.62
CA ASN A 85 -23.99 17.88 -3.55
C ASN A 85 -24.68 19.12 -4.18
N ASP A 86 -25.91 19.44 -3.78
CA ASP A 86 -26.68 20.55 -4.35
C ASP A 86 -26.53 21.86 -3.58
N ASP A 87 -26.26 21.79 -2.27
CA ASP A 87 -26.06 22.96 -1.41
C ASP A 87 -24.56 23.24 -1.22
N PRO A 88 -24.06 24.45 -1.58
CA PRO A 88 -22.66 24.83 -1.33
C PRO A 88 -22.24 24.72 0.14
N LYS A 89 -23.15 24.93 1.10
CA LYS A 89 -22.85 24.78 2.53
C LYS A 89 -22.59 23.32 2.90
N GLU A 90 -23.41 22.40 2.40
CA GLU A 90 -23.25 20.96 2.64
C GLU A 90 -21.98 20.41 1.96
N ILE A 91 -21.62 20.92 0.77
CA ILE A 91 -20.35 20.58 0.10
C ILE A 91 -19.16 21.00 0.96
N GLN A 92 -19.20 22.20 1.55
CA GLN A 92 -18.14 22.67 2.44
C GLN A 92 -18.05 21.79 3.69
N LEU A 93 -19.18 21.45 4.32
CA LEU A 93 -19.22 20.60 5.50
C LEU A 93 -18.71 19.18 5.22
N LYS A 94 -19.05 18.60 4.06
CA LYS A 94 -18.51 17.33 3.56
C LYS A 94 -16.99 17.35 3.44
N SER A 95 -16.43 18.42 2.87
CA SER A 95 -14.98 18.59 2.73
C SER A 95 -14.28 18.70 4.09
N MET A 96 -14.88 19.43 5.04
CA MET A 96 -14.39 19.50 6.43
C MET A 96 -14.44 18.15 7.12
N PHE A 97 -15.56 17.43 7.01
CA PHE A 97 -15.73 16.08 7.55
C PHE A 97 -14.66 15.10 7.01
N LEU A 98 -14.47 15.06 5.70
CA LEU A 98 -13.46 14.20 5.07
C LEU A 98 -12.03 14.57 5.48
N SER A 99 -11.78 15.85 5.76
CA SER A 99 -10.49 16.32 6.29
C SER A 99 -10.30 15.88 7.74
N TRP A 100 -11.35 15.97 8.56
CA TRP A 100 -11.33 15.55 9.96
C TRP A 100 -11.13 14.04 10.11
N ILE A 101 -11.79 13.23 9.28
CA ILE A 101 -11.58 11.77 9.26
C ILE A 101 -10.11 11.43 8.98
N LYS A 102 -9.48 12.08 8.00
CA LYS A 102 -8.07 11.82 7.69
C LYS A 102 -7.17 12.16 8.87
N PHE A 103 -7.42 13.31 9.50
CA PHE A 103 -6.68 13.73 10.69
C PHE A 103 -6.87 12.74 11.85
N ALA A 104 -8.12 12.37 12.15
CA ALA A 104 -8.45 11.42 13.21
C ALA A 104 -7.80 10.04 12.98
N ASN A 105 -7.79 9.55 11.74
CA ASN A 105 -7.13 8.30 11.37
C ASN A 105 -5.61 8.37 11.59
N SER A 106 -4.96 9.47 11.18
CA SER A 106 -3.52 9.66 11.41
C SER A 106 -3.18 9.80 12.90
N LEU A 107 -3.99 10.52 13.67
CA LEU A 107 -3.80 10.66 15.11
C LEU A 107 -3.99 9.32 15.83
N GLY A 108 -5.06 8.58 15.49
CA GLY A 108 -5.32 7.25 16.03
C GLY A 108 -4.19 6.25 15.73
N ALA A 109 -3.65 6.28 14.50
CA ALA A 109 -2.48 5.48 14.14
C ALA A 109 -1.25 5.82 14.99
N LEU A 110 -0.95 7.10 15.21
CA LEU A 110 0.15 7.52 16.08
C LEU A 110 -0.06 7.09 17.54
N MET A 111 -1.28 7.27 18.06
CA MET A 111 -1.62 6.83 19.42
C MET A 111 -1.48 5.31 19.56
N GLY A 112 -1.91 4.52 18.57
CA GLY A 112 -1.74 3.07 18.56
C GLY A 112 -0.26 2.68 18.53
N LEU A 113 0.52 3.25 17.62
CA LEU A 113 1.95 2.92 17.47
C LEU A 113 2.80 3.30 18.70
N VAL A 114 2.35 4.25 19.52
CA VAL A 114 3.04 4.64 20.76
C VAL A 114 2.45 3.93 21.97
N PHE A 115 1.17 4.17 22.29
CA PHE A 115 0.56 3.70 23.53
C PHE A 115 0.17 2.23 23.48
N LEU A 116 -0.50 1.79 22.40
CA LEU A 116 -0.96 0.40 22.30
C LEU A 116 0.24 -0.55 22.19
N VAL A 117 1.24 -0.20 21.37
CA VAL A 117 2.49 -0.96 21.27
C VAL A 117 3.24 -0.98 22.61
N TRP A 118 3.23 0.11 23.37
CA TRP A 118 3.81 0.10 24.72
C TRP A 118 3.07 -0.87 25.65
N ILE A 119 1.73 -0.90 25.61
CA ILE A 119 0.92 -1.86 26.37
C ILE A 119 1.28 -3.30 25.98
N GLU A 120 1.34 -3.60 24.68
CA GLU A 120 1.67 -4.94 24.18
C GLU A 120 3.03 -5.43 24.67
N ASN A 121 4.03 -4.55 24.69
CA ASN A 121 5.40 -4.91 25.08
C ASN A 121 5.64 -4.93 26.60
N ASN A 122 4.90 -4.14 27.39
CA ASN A 122 5.13 -4.03 28.84
C ASN A 122 4.09 -4.77 29.69
N LEU A 123 2.84 -4.81 29.25
CA LEU A 123 1.71 -5.41 29.97
C LEU A 123 1.21 -6.70 29.30
N GLY A 124 1.63 -6.98 28.07
CA GLY A 124 1.37 -8.23 27.35
C GLY A 124 0.41 -8.08 26.18
N TRP A 125 0.61 -8.93 25.17
CA TRP A 125 -0.12 -8.92 23.90
C TRP A 125 -1.62 -9.20 24.04
N ALA A 126 -2.02 -10.08 24.96
CA ALA A 126 -3.44 -10.39 25.19
C ALA A 126 -4.24 -9.13 25.58
N LEU A 127 -3.67 -8.29 26.45
CA LEU A 127 -4.32 -7.04 26.87
C LEU A 127 -4.44 -6.05 25.71
N GLY A 128 -3.37 -5.89 24.90
CA GLY A 128 -3.39 -5.03 23.72
C GLY A 128 -4.46 -5.42 22.70
N PHE A 129 -4.56 -6.72 22.39
CA PHE A 129 -5.59 -7.23 21.48
C PHE A 129 -7.01 -7.12 22.06
N MET A 130 -7.20 -7.31 23.36
CA MET A 130 -8.50 -7.11 24.02
C MET A 130 -8.95 -5.64 23.98
N ILE A 131 -8.05 -4.70 24.25
CA ILE A 131 -8.34 -3.26 24.15
C ILE A 131 -8.73 -2.92 22.70
N SER A 132 -8.00 -3.45 21.71
CA SER A 132 -8.30 -3.25 20.29
C SER A 132 -9.68 -3.80 19.92
N ALA A 133 -10.01 -5.02 20.35
CA ALA A 133 -11.33 -5.61 20.14
C ALA A 133 -12.44 -4.76 20.75
N LEU A 134 -12.25 -4.25 21.97
CA LEU A 134 -13.22 -3.41 22.66
C LEU A 134 -13.44 -2.08 21.92
N ILE A 135 -12.38 -1.43 21.44
CA ILE A 135 -12.48 -0.18 20.67
C ILE A 135 -13.31 -0.40 19.39
N VAL A 136 -13.05 -1.50 18.67
CA VAL A 136 -13.83 -1.85 17.46
C VAL A 136 -15.29 -2.12 17.80
N LEU A 137 -15.57 -2.84 18.90
CA LEU A 137 -16.95 -3.10 19.35
C LEU A 137 -17.69 -1.82 19.74
N VAL A 138 -17.04 -0.90 20.45
CA VAL A 138 -17.62 0.40 20.78
C VAL A 138 -17.90 1.20 19.51
N GLY A 139 -16.96 1.20 18.55
CA GLY A 139 -17.16 1.84 17.25
C GLY A 139 -18.35 1.26 16.49
N LEU A 140 -18.49 -0.07 16.48
CA LEU A 140 -19.65 -0.75 15.90
C LEU A 140 -20.96 -0.37 16.61
N PHE A 141 -20.96 -0.32 17.93
CA PHE A 141 -22.14 0.07 18.71
C PHE A 141 -22.57 1.50 18.39
N VAL A 142 -21.62 2.44 18.34
CA VAL A 142 -21.88 3.84 17.96
C VAL A 142 -22.44 3.90 16.54
N ALA A 143 -21.82 3.20 15.58
CA ALA A 143 -22.30 3.17 14.19
C ALA A 143 -23.70 2.57 14.07
N ALA A 144 -23.99 1.49 14.81
CA ALA A 144 -25.30 0.85 14.84
C ALA A 144 -26.38 1.75 15.46
N SER A 145 -26.04 2.47 16.54
CA SER A 145 -26.95 3.45 17.16
C SER A 145 -27.29 4.61 16.23
N GLY A 146 -26.40 4.92 15.28
CA GLY A 146 -26.58 5.95 14.26
C GLY A 146 -27.45 5.54 13.07
N LEU A 147 -27.76 4.24 12.90
CA LEU A 147 -28.52 3.74 11.74
C LEU A 147 -29.85 4.48 11.46
N PRO A 148 -30.67 4.84 12.47
CA PRO A 148 -31.91 5.58 12.23
C PRO A 148 -31.71 6.99 11.66
N PHE A 149 -30.52 7.56 11.82
CA PHE A 149 -30.18 8.92 11.40
C PHE A 149 -29.46 8.96 10.05
N TYR A 150 -29.04 7.83 9.50
CA TYR A 150 -28.33 7.79 8.23
C TYR A 150 -29.25 8.08 7.05
N ARG A 151 -28.80 8.98 6.17
CA ARG A 151 -29.40 9.22 4.87
C ARG A 151 -28.96 8.13 3.91
N THR A 152 -29.88 7.26 3.51
CA THR A 152 -29.61 6.21 2.52
C THR A 152 -29.69 6.78 1.10
N GLN A 153 -28.58 6.73 0.37
CA GLN A 153 -28.57 6.99 -1.06
C GLN A 153 -28.98 5.74 -1.84
N LYS A 154 -29.61 5.91 -3.01
CA LYS A 154 -29.92 4.78 -3.89
C LYS A 154 -28.61 4.17 -4.41
N PRO A 155 -28.49 2.83 -4.52
CA PRO A 155 -27.29 2.21 -5.04
C PRO A 155 -27.00 2.68 -6.47
N ASN A 156 -25.97 3.50 -6.65
CA ASN A 156 -25.38 3.72 -7.96
C ASN A 156 -24.62 2.43 -8.30
N GLY A 157 -24.89 1.84 -9.47
CA GLY A 157 -24.33 0.54 -9.86
C GLY A 157 -22.80 0.47 -9.75
N SER A 158 -22.24 -0.74 -9.74
CA SER A 158 -20.79 -0.91 -9.57
C SER A 158 -20.01 -0.49 -10.83
N PRO A 159 -19.02 0.41 -10.72
CA PRO A 159 -18.09 0.74 -11.81
C PRO A 159 -17.33 -0.49 -12.35
N LEU A 160 -17.17 -1.53 -11.51
CA LEU A 160 -16.56 -2.80 -11.91
C LEU A 160 -17.39 -3.54 -12.95
N LYS A 161 -18.71 -3.37 -12.98
CA LYS A 161 -19.55 -3.94 -14.05
C LYS A 161 -19.23 -3.31 -15.39
N GLY A 162 -18.95 -2.00 -15.41
CA GLY A 162 -18.44 -1.30 -16.59
C GLY A 162 -17.14 -1.92 -17.08
N ILE A 163 -16.13 -2.02 -16.19
CA ILE A 163 -14.82 -2.59 -16.53
C ILE A 163 -14.90 -4.08 -16.93
N LEU A 164 -15.69 -4.89 -16.23
CA LEU A 164 -15.83 -6.31 -16.55
C LEU A 164 -16.55 -6.49 -17.89
N LYS A 165 -17.61 -5.72 -18.14
CA LYS A 165 -18.29 -5.69 -19.44
C LYS A 165 -17.31 -5.26 -20.52
N VAL A 166 -16.49 -4.25 -20.26
CA VAL A 166 -15.42 -3.80 -21.17
C VAL A 166 -14.43 -4.92 -21.47
N LEU A 167 -13.86 -5.58 -20.46
CA LEU A 167 -12.90 -6.68 -20.63
C LEU A 167 -13.51 -7.85 -21.42
N VAL A 168 -14.74 -8.23 -21.10
CA VAL A 168 -15.46 -9.31 -21.79
C VAL A 168 -15.77 -8.92 -23.24
N THR A 169 -16.26 -7.70 -23.47
CA THR A 169 -16.64 -7.23 -24.81
C THR A 169 -15.41 -7.02 -25.69
N SER A 170 -14.32 -6.49 -25.13
CA SER A 170 -13.03 -6.35 -25.82
C SER A 170 -12.37 -7.70 -26.10
N SER A 171 -12.46 -8.68 -25.19
CA SER A 171 -11.96 -10.04 -25.44
C SER A 171 -12.76 -10.75 -26.54
N LYS A 172 -14.09 -10.56 -26.56
CA LYS A 172 -14.96 -11.04 -27.64
C LYS A 172 -14.67 -10.32 -28.97
N LYS A 173 -14.52 -9.00 -28.98
CA LYS A 173 -14.17 -8.21 -30.18
C LYS A 173 -12.78 -8.59 -30.70
N ARG A 174 -11.82 -8.88 -29.80
CA ARG A 174 -10.49 -9.38 -30.17
C ARG A 174 -10.55 -10.78 -30.75
N GLN A 175 -11.37 -11.68 -30.19
CA GLN A 175 -11.62 -13.02 -30.75
C GLN A 175 -12.26 -12.94 -32.13
N VAL A 176 -13.28 -12.10 -32.30
CA VAL A 176 -13.95 -11.86 -33.61
C VAL A 176 -12.98 -11.22 -34.60
N ALA A 177 -12.16 -10.25 -34.20
CA ALA A 177 -11.15 -9.66 -35.08
C ALA A 177 -10.03 -10.65 -35.46
N THR A 178 -9.61 -11.54 -34.56
CA THR A 178 -8.72 -12.66 -34.95
C THR A 178 -9.41 -13.63 -35.89
N LEU A 179 -10.71 -13.87 -35.75
CA LEU A 179 -11.47 -14.74 -36.64
C LEU A 179 -11.64 -14.11 -38.04
N ASP A 180 -11.99 -12.81 -38.11
CA ASP A 180 -12.06 -12.03 -39.35
C ASP A 180 -10.71 -11.95 -40.07
N VAL A 181 -9.60 -11.78 -39.34
CA VAL A 181 -8.25 -11.79 -39.93
C VAL A 181 -7.88 -13.17 -40.46
N ILE A 182 -8.31 -14.25 -39.81
CA ILE A 182 -8.13 -15.62 -40.30
C ILE A 182 -9.00 -15.85 -41.55
N GLU A 183 -10.26 -15.40 -41.52
CA GLU A 183 -11.22 -15.55 -42.63
C GLU A 183 -10.83 -14.69 -43.84
N LEU A 184 -10.33 -13.46 -43.64
CA LEU A 184 -9.76 -12.62 -44.71
C LEU A 184 -8.43 -13.18 -45.26
N GLN A 185 -7.67 -13.93 -44.46
CA GLN A 185 -6.47 -14.61 -44.94
C GLN A 185 -6.80 -15.90 -45.72
N GLU A 186 -7.96 -16.51 -45.47
CA GLU A 186 -8.52 -17.62 -46.27
C GLU A 186 -9.22 -17.12 -47.53
N ILE A 187 -9.92 -15.97 -47.47
CA ILE A 187 -10.60 -15.32 -48.61
C ILE A 187 -9.60 -14.55 -49.50
N GLY A 188 -8.40 -14.22 -49.02
CA GLY A 188 -7.29 -13.76 -49.87
C GLY A 188 -6.82 -14.77 -50.93
N ALA A 189 -7.38 -15.99 -50.94
CA ALA A 189 -7.21 -17.01 -51.96
C ALA A 189 -8.47 -17.25 -52.82
N ALA A 190 -9.57 -16.51 -52.65
CA ALA A 190 -10.77 -16.64 -53.48
C ALA A 190 -11.56 -15.31 -53.60
N ASP A 191 -11.77 -14.89 -54.85
CA ASP A 191 -12.41 -13.64 -55.29
C ASP A 191 -13.84 -13.36 -54.78
N SER A 192 -14.08 -12.08 -54.53
CA SER A 192 -15.30 -11.22 -54.69
C SER A 192 -16.74 -11.75 -54.43
N VAL A 193 -17.53 -10.99 -53.65
CA VAL A 193 -18.77 -10.24 -54.05
C VAL A 193 -19.64 -9.83 -52.83
N ASP A 194 -20.05 -8.56 -52.82
CA ASP A 194 -21.17 -7.80 -52.20
C ASP A 194 -22.03 -8.32 -51.04
N GLY A 195 -22.38 -7.41 -50.10
CA GLY A 195 -23.68 -7.46 -49.43
C GLY A 195 -23.86 -6.77 -48.06
N GLU A 196 -24.37 -5.52 -48.11
CA GLU A 196 -25.29 -4.84 -47.16
C GLU A 196 -24.90 -4.45 -45.71
N ASP A 197 -24.86 -3.12 -45.54
CA ASP A 197 -24.95 -2.34 -44.31
C ASP A 197 -26.22 -2.58 -43.48
N LYS A 198 -26.05 -2.99 -42.21
CA LYS A 198 -26.98 -2.70 -41.12
C LYS A 198 -26.26 -2.41 -39.81
N SER A 199 -25.80 -1.17 -39.61
CA SER A 199 -25.32 -0.69 -38.31
C SER A 199 -25.94 0.67 -37.96
N GLY A 200 -27.13 0.62 -37.35
CA GLY A 200 -27.89 1.82 -37.02
C GLY A 200 -28.61 1.75 -35.67
N SER A 201 -28.06 1.10 -34.64
CA SER A 201 -28.58 1.25 -33.25
C SER A 201 -27.69 0.67 -32.12
N LYS A 202 -26.36 0.60 -32.28
CA LYS A 202 -25.44 0.06 -31.25
C LYS A 202 -24.31 1.00 -30.82
N SER A 203 -24.26 2.21 -31.39
CA SER A 203 -23.07 3.08 -31.42
C SER A 203 -22.74 3.79 -30.08
N THR A 204 -23.73 4.16 -29.26
CA THR A 204 -23.48 5.06 -28.11
C THR A 204 -22.87 4.34 -26.89
N GLY A 205 -23.15 3.06 -26.70
CA GLY A 205 -22.58 2.27 -25.59
C GLY A 205 -21.22 1.64 -25.92
N THR A 206 -20.94 1.37 -27.19
CA THR A 206 -19.68 0.77 -27.63
C THR A 206 -18.55 1.79 -27.67
N THR A 207 -18.84 3.04 -28.03
CA THR A 207 -17.86 4.13 -28.10
C THR A 207 -17.31 4.51 -26.73
N GLN A 208 -18.15 4.66 -25.71
CA GLN A 208 -17.68 4.94 -24.34
C GLN A 208 -16.82 3.81 -23.75
N ILE A 209 -17.18 2.56 -24.05
CA ILE A 209 -16.45 1.36 -23.61
C ILE A 209 -15.07 1.28 -24.29
N GLU A 210 -15.01 1.59 -25.58
CA GLU A 210 -13.77 1.55 -26.37
C GLU A 210 -12.78 2.63 -25.92
N GLU A 211 -13.25 3.87 -25.70
CA GLU A 211 -12.43 4.96 -25.19
C GLU A 211 -11.91 4.71 -23.77
N LEU A 212 -12.72 4.11 -22.89
CA LEU A 212 -12.31 3.73 -21.53
C LEU A 212 -11.21 2.64 -21.57
N THR A 213 -11.37 1.62 -22.42
CA THR A 213 -10.38 0.55 -22.56
C THR A 213 -9.05 1.09 -23.07
N LYS A 214 -9.11 1.93 -24.11
CA LYS A 214 -7.95 2.53 -24.76
C LYS A 214 -7.17 3.38 -23.76
N THR A 215 -7.87 4.13 -22.92
CA THR A 215 -7.28 4.93 -21.84
C THR A 215 -6.57 4.05 -20.80
N ILE A 216 -7.22 2.99 -20.31
CA ILE A 216 -6.62 2.07 -19.32
C ILE A 216 -5.39 1.35 -19.88
N ILE A 217 -5.46 0.83 -21.11
CA ILE A 217 -4.33 0.15 -21.77
C ILE A 217 -3.14 1.11 -21.90
N ARG A 218 -3.41 2.38 -22.22
CA ARG A 218 -2.38 3.39 -22.38
C ARG A 218 -1.70 3.77 -21.05
N MET A 219 -2.43 3.69 -19.94
CA MET A 219 -1.90 3.93 -18.59
C MET A 219 -1.21 2.69 -17.99
N LEU A 220 -1.48 1.49 -18.50
CA LEU A 220 -0.97 0.22 -17.98
C LEU A 220 0.56 0.20 -17.75
N PRO A 221 1.41 0.68 -18.67
CA PRO A 221 2.85 0.69 -18.43
C PRO A 221 3.24 1.57 -17.23
N ILE A 222 2.57 2.71 -17.04
CA ILE A 222 2.80 3.59 -15.89
C ILE A 222 2.40 2.89 -14.59
N PHE A 223 1.28 2.16 -14.57
CA PHE A 223 0.86 1.38 -13.40
C PHE A 223 1.87 0.29 -13.05
N ILE A 224 2.40 -0.43 -14.06
CA ILE A 224 3.45 -1.43 -13.86
C ILE A 224 4.71 -0.77 -13.28
N SER A 225 5.16 0.35 -13.83
CA SER A 225 6.31 1.09 -13.29
C SER A 225 6.09 1.55 -11.84
N CYS A 226 4.87 2.03 -11.52
CA CYS A 226 4.53 2.40 -10.14
C CYS A 226 4.61 1.19 -9.20
N LEU A 227 4.12 0.02 -9.63
CA LEU A 227 4.21 -1.22 -8.87
C LEU A 227 5.68 -1.62 -8.62
N LEU A 228 6.57 -1.45 -9.60
CA LEU A 228 8.00 -1.70 -9.43
C LEU A 228 8.63 -0.73 -8.42
N ILE A 229 8.20 0.54 -8.39
CA ILE A 229 8.65 1.55 -7.41
C ILE A 229 8.14 1.23 -5.98
N TYR A 230 6.90 0.74 -5.84
CA TYR A 230 6.32 0.42 -4.52
C TYR A 230 6.88 -0.88 -3.89
N LEU A 231 7.52 -1.74 -4.67
CA LEU A 231 8.14 -2.98 -4.17
C LEU A 231 9.28 -2.68 -3.16
N PRO A 232 10.36 -1.96 -3.53
CA PRO A 232 11.45 -1.66 -2.60
C PRO A 232 11.00 -0.76 -1.46
N PHE A 233 10.01 0.11 -1.65
CA PHE A 233 9.36 0.85 -0.55
C PHE A 233 8.87 -0.08 0.56
N THR A 234 8.12 -1.12 0.18
CA THR A 234 7.53 -2.08 1.13
C THR A 234 8.62 -2.82 1.91
N LEU A 235 9.69 -3.21 1.23
CA LEU A 235 10.84 -3.87 1.85
C LEU A 235 11.63 -2.92 2.76
N LEU A 236 11.90 -1.70 2.31
CA LEU A 236 12.63 -0.71 3.11
C LEU A 236 11.87 -0.36 4.38
N MET A 237 10.55 -0.19 4.32
CA MET A 237 9.73 0.08 5.49
C MET A 237 9.82 -1.05 6.52
N THR A 238 9.71 -2.31 6.10
CA THR A 238 9.72 -3.48 6.99
C THR A 238 11.10 -3.83 7.53
N LEU A 239 12.11 -3.92 6.66
CA LEU A 239 13.48 -4.30 7.02
C LEU A 239 14.15 -3.21 7.86
N THR A 240 13.87 -1.93 7.63
CA THR A 240 14.41 -0.83 8.46
C THR A 240 13.97 -0.97 9.92
N ILE A 241 12.72 -1.38 10.17
CA ILE A 241 12.22 -1.60 11.54
C ILE A 241 12.97 -2.77 12.19
N GLN A 242 13.22 -3.83 11.43
CA GLN A 242 14.00 -4.97 11.89
C GLN A 242 15.43 -4.57 12.22
N VAL A 243 16.09 -3.75 11.40
CA VAL A 243 17.40 -3.14 11.71
C VAL A 243 17.31 -2.35 13.02
N GLY A 244 16.33 -1.47 13.16
CA GLY A 244 16.12 -0.67 14.36
C GLY A 244 15.89 -1.51 15.62
N SER A 245 15.40 -2.74 15.49
CA SER A 245 15.23 -3.65 16.63
C SER A 245 16.56 -4.10 17.25
N THR A 246 17.63 -4.09 16.45
CA THR A 246 19.01 -4.43 16.84
C THR A 246 19.83 -3.22 17.28
N MET A 247 19.27 -2.02 17.20
CA MET A 247 19.93 -0.76 17.54
C MET A 247 19.63 -0.36 18.99
N ASP A 248 20.37 0.62 19.50
CA ASP A 248 20.06 1.23 20.78
C ASP A 248 18.77 2.08 20.67
N LYS A 249 17.77 1.66 21.45
CA LYS A 249 16.41 2.20 21.48
C LYS A 249 16.20 3.23 22.61
N GLY A 250 17.26 3.56 23.36
CA GLY A 250 17.18 4.45 24.51
C GLY A 250 17.18 5.94 24.17
N ILE A 251 16.19 6.66 24.70
CA ILE A 251 16.31 8.11 25.00
C ILE A 251 16.42 8.21 26.53
N GLY A 252 17.60 7.96 27.08
CA GLY A 252 17.79 7.89 28.54
C GLY A 252 17.08 6.68 29.17
N ALA A 253 16.18 6.90 30.14
CA ALA A 253 15.51 5.83 30.89
C ALA A 253 14.35 5.14 30.14
N ILE A 254 13.92 5.66 28.99
CA ILE A 254 12.78 5.13 28.22
C ILE A 254 13.30 4.29 27.05
N GLN A 255 12.96 3.01 27.03
CA GLN A 255 13.21 2.12 25.89
C GLN A 255 12.04 2.16 24.92
N ILE A 256 12.29 2.60 23.69
CA ILE A 256 11.27 2.63 22.64
C ILE A 256 11.08 1.22 22.07
N PRO A 257 9.86 0.65 22.03
CA PRO A 257 9.63 -0.62 21.36
C PRO A 257 9.94 -0.54 19.87
N SER A 258 10.55 -1.58 19.29
CA SER A 258 10.95 -1.58 17.88
C SER A 258 9.78 -1.34 16.92
N ALA A 259 8.60 -1.89 17.23
CA ALA A 259 7.39 -1.69 16.43
C ALA A 259 6.92 -0.22 16.42
N SER A 260 7.20 0.56 17.47
CA SER A 260 6.88 1.99 17.55
C SER A 260 7.69 2.84 16.58
N LEU A 261 8.76 2.30 15.96
CA LEU A 261 9.53 3.03 14.95
C LEU A 261 8.69 3.41 13.73
N ILE A 262 7.60 2.68 13.44
CA ILE A 262 6.62 3.02 12.39
C ILE A 262 5.94 4.38 12.68
N ALA A 263 5.93 4.85 13.93
CA ALA A 263 5.36 6.15 14.27
C ALA A 263 6.11 7.30 13.59
N ILE A 264 7.42 7.15 13.36
CA ILE A 264 8.26 8.18 12.72
C ILE A 264 7.78 8.48 11.28
N PRO A 265 7.75 7.52 10.34
CA PRO A 265 7.26 7.78 8.99
C PRO A 265 5.78 8.14 8.96
N THR A 266 4.97 7.63 9.89
CA THR A 266 3.55 8.00 10.03
C THR A 266 3.39 9.48 10.40
N ALA A 267 4.18 9.98 11.35
CA ALA A 267 4.17 11.39 11.74
C ALA A 267 4.62 12.29 10.60
N PHE A 268 5.69 11.91 9.88
CA PHE A 268 6.12 12.66 8.69
C PHE A 268 5.03 12.70 7.62
N HIS A 269 4.38 11.57 7.32
CA HIS A 269 3.29 11.53 6.34
C HIS A 269 2.13 12.46 6.76
N MET A 270 1.76 12.46 8.05
CA MET A 270 0.71 13.35 8.58
C MET A 270 1.08 14.83 8.42
N LEU A 271 2.34 15.20 8.71
CA LEU A 271 2.83 16.57 8.59
C LEU A 271 3.03 17.03 7.14
N MET A 272 3.31 16.11 6.21
CA MET A 272 3.54 16.43 4.80
C MET A 272 2.29 17.02 4.12
N GLN A 273 1.09 16.57 4.49
CA GLN A 273 -0.16 17.07 3.89
C GLN A 273 -0.39 18.58 4.10
N PRO A 274 -0.36 19.12 5.34
CA PRO A 274 -0.43 20.56 5.54
C PRO A 274 0.79 21.29 4.97
N CYS A 275 1.99 20.74 5.09
CA CYS A 275 3.20 21.36 4.52
C CYS A 275 3.07 21.54 2.99
N TYR A 276 2.53 20.57 2.27
CA TYR A 276 2.31 20.67 0.83
C TYR A 276 1.38 21.84 0.47
N LYS A 277 0.26 21.97 1.20
CA LYS A 277 -0.76 23.01 0.95
C LYS A 277 -0.26 24.40 1.32
N TRP A 278 0.37 24.53 2.48
CA TRP A 278 0.72 25.84 3.06
C TRP A 278 2.10 26.34 2.68
N ILE A 279 3.06 25.45 2.41
CA ILE A 279 4.45 25.81 2.13
C ILE A 279 4.77 25.55 0.66
N LEU A 280 4.61 24.31 0.19
CA LEU A 280 5.07 23.94 -1.14
C LEU A 280 4.24 24.59 -2.26
N THR A 281 2.92 24.60 -2.13
CA THR A 281 2.02 25.19 -3.15
C THR A 281 2.31 26.68 -3.41
N PRO A 282 2.41 27.56 -2.40
CA PRO A 282 2.76 28.96 -2.65
C PRO A 282 4.20 29.14 -3.14
N LEU A 283 5.16 28.34 -2.65
CA LEU A 283 6.55 28.36 -3.14
C LEU A 283 6.63 28.01 -4.63
N VAL A 284 6.00 26.91 -5.04
CA VAL A 284 5.99 26.48 -6.45
C VAL A 284 5.36 27.57 -7.31
N LYS A 285 4.21 28.13 -6.92
CA LYS A 285 3.57 29.23 -7.65
C LYS A 285 4.48 30.46 -7.78
N ARG A 286 5.24 30.78 -6.72
CA ARG A 286 6.18 31.91 -6.72
C ARG A 286 7.39 31.66 -7.62
N PHE A 287 7.89 30.44 -7.69
CA PHE A 287 9.09 30.09 -8.46
C PHE A 287 8.81 29.75 -9.93
N THR A 288 7.70 29.09 -10.24
CA THR A 288 7.43 28.62 -11.62
C THR A 288 6.61 29.61 -12.45
N GLY A 289 5.90 30.56 -11.82
CA GLY A 289 5.06 31.55 -12.50
C GLY A 289 3.89 30.97 -13.31
N HIS A 290 3.75 29.63 -13.36
CA HIS A 290 2.69 28.94 -14.09
C HIS A 290 1.52 28.63 -13.15
N THR A 291 0.29 28.92 -13.60
CA THR A 291 -0.95 28.64 -12.88
C THR A 291 -1.20 27.14 -12.72
N HIS A 292 -0.68 26.32 -13.64
CA HIS A 292 -0.65 24.87 -13.55
C HIS A 292 0.61 24.43 -12.77
N GLY A 293 0.42 23.81 -11.61
CA GLY A 293 1.49 23.35 -10.73
C GLY A 293 2.29 22.15 -11.27
N ILE A 294 3.00 21.45 -10.37
CA ILE A 294 3.80 20.25 -10.72
C ILE A 294 2.87 19.17 -11.29
N THR A 295 3.20 18.62 -12.47
CA THR A 295 2.37 17.59 -13.10
C THR A 295 2.31 16.29 -12.27
N PRO A 296 1.21 15.53 -12.31
CA PRO A 296 1.08 14.27 -11.57
C PRO A 296 2.22 13.28 -11.85
N LEU A 297 2.66 13.16 -13.11
CA LEU A 297 3.78 12.30 -13.47
C LEU A 297 5.13 12.79 -12.89
N GLN A 298 5.37 14.10 -12.87
CA GLN A 298 6.58 14.65 -12.24
C GLN A 298 6.60 14.39 -10.73
N ARG A 299 5.44 14.43 -10.06
CA ARG A 299 5.33 14.13 -8.62
C ARG A 299 5.74 12.68 -8.31
N ILE A 300 5.27 11.72 -9.11
CA ILE A 300 5.64 10.30 -8.95
C ILE A 300 7.15 10.11 -9.17
N GLY A 301 7.70 10.69 -10.24
CA GLY A 301 9.14 10.61 -10.52
C GLY A 301 10.00 11.24 -9.42
N ALA A 302 9.61 12.40 -8.89
CA ALA A 302 10.30 13.04 -7.77
C ALA A 302 10.20 12.22 -6.47
N GLY A 303 9.05 11.60 -6.22
CA GLY A 303 8.85 10.68 -5.10
C GLY A 303 9.78 9.47 -5.17
N SER A 304 9.83 8.79 -6.32
CA SER A 304 10.74 7.65 -6.52
C SER A 304 12.22 8.03 -6.44
N ALA A 305 12.62 9.23 -6.90
CA ALA A 305 13.97 9.72 -6.68
C ALA A 305 14.31 9.87 -5.18
N CYS A 306 13.37 10.32 -4.35
CA CYS A 306 13.54 10.33 -2.89
C CYS A 306 13.66 8.90 -2.33
N GLY A 307 12.88 7.95 -2.87
CA GLY A 307 12.97 6.53 -2.54
C GLY A 307 14.35 5.93 -2.81
N LEU A 308 14.94 6.24 -3.96
CA LEU A 308 16.30 5.83 -4.31
C LEU A 308 17.33 6.35 -3.29
N VAL A 309 17.26 7.65 -2.96
CA VAL A 309 18.16 8.24 -1.95
C VAL A 309 17.95 7.57 -0.59
N ALA A 310 16.71 7.29 -0.20
CA ALA A 310 16.41 6.58 1.04
C ALA A 310 17.01 5.16 1.06
N ALA A 311 16.94 4.44 -0.05
CA ALA A 311 17.54 3.10 -0.20
C ALA A 311 19.07 3.15 -0.07
N CYS A 312 19.72 4.15 -0.68
CA CYS A 312 21.16 4.36 -0.52
C CYS A 312 21.53 4.70 0.93
N LEU A 313 20.75 5.55 1.61
CA LEU A 313 20.97 5.85 3.02
C LEU A 313 20.79 4.61 3.90
N ALA A 314 19.77 3.79 3.65
CA ALA A 314 19.55 2.53 4.37
C ALA A 314 20.76 1.58 4.23
N ALA A 315 21.31 1.45 3.02
CA ALA A 315 22.52 0.68 2.79
C ALA A 315 23.72 1.24 3.57
N LEU A 316 23.92 2.57 3.56
CA LEU A 316 25.02 3.23 4.28
C LEU A 316 24.90 3.06 5.80
N VAL A 317 23.69 3.24 6.34
CA VAL A 317 23.42 3.05 7.78
C VAL A 317 23.68 1.61 8.19
N GLU A 318 23.27 0.64 7.37
CA GLU A 318 23.51 -0.77 7.65
C GLU A 318 25.00 -1.15 7.60
N ILE A 319 25.74 -0.65 6.60
CA ILE A 319 27.21 -0.82 6.55
C ILE A 319 27.86 -0.26 7.82
N ARG A 320 27.41 0.91 8.28
CA ARG A 320 27.91 1.50 9.53
C ARG A 320 27.56 0.65 10.75
N ARG A 321 26.32 0.17 10.87
CA ARG A 321 25.87 -0.67 11.97
C ARG A 321 26.68 -1.97 12.06
N LEU A 322 26.90 -2.64 10.93
CA LEU A 322 27.71 -3.86 10.87
C LEU A 322 29.17 -3.61 11.25
N THR A 323 29.74 -2.48 10.81
CA THR A 323 31.12 -2.09 11.19
C THR A 323 31.24 -1.91 12.71
N VAL A 324 30.27 -1.24 13.34
CA VAL A 324 30.24 -1.05 14.80
C VAL A 324 30.05 -2.38 15.53
N ALA A 325 29.20 -3.27 15.00
CA ALA A 325 29.00 -4.60 15.56
C ALA A 325 30.29 -5.45 15.53
N GLU A 326 31.05 -5.40 14.43
CA GLU A 326 32.34 -6.08 14.30
C GLU A 326 33.37 -5.54 15.29
N GLN A 327 33.48 -4.21 15.42
CA GLN A 327 34.40 -3.55 16.36
C GLN A 327 34.15 -3.92 17.82
N HIS A 328 32.90 -4.18 18.20
CA HIS A 328 32.52 -4.57 19.56
C HIS A 328 32.41 -6.09 19.75
N GLY A 329 32.76 -6.90 18.74
CA GLY A 329 32.66 -8.36 18.81
C GLY A 329 31.22 -8.89 18.91
N LEU A 330 30.21 -8.10 18.52
CA LEU A 330 28.79 -8.41 18.66
C LEU A 330 28.21 -9.19 17.47
N THR A 331 29.04 -9.66 16.54
CA THR A 331 28.58 -10.39 15.33
C THR A 331 27.99 -11.77 15.64
N SER A 332 28.28 -12.33 16.82
CA SER A 332 27.85 -13.67 17.23
C SER A 332 26.90 -13.70 18.43
N THR A 333 26.80 -12.60 19.16
CA THR A 333 25.88 -12.42 20.30
C THR A 333 24.71 -11.58 19.79
N GLY A 334 23.46 -12.05 19.88
CA GLY A 334 22.26 -11.29 19.49
C GLY A 334 21.98 -10.04 20.34
N ALA A 335 23.01 -9.46 20.95
CA ALA A 335 22.97 -8.23 21.72
C ALA A 335 22.84 -7.03 20.79
N GLY A 336 22.16 -5.99 21.28
CA GLY A 336 21.97 -4.74 20.54
C GLY A 336 23.30 -4.04 20.23
N VAL A 337 23.42 -3.52 19.02
CA VAL A 337 24.56 -2.71 18.58
C VAL A 337 24.45 -1.33 19.24
N PRO A 338 25.53 -0.78 19.83
CA PRO A 338 25.54 0.54 20.49
C PRO A 338 25.52 1.67 19.45
N MET A 339 24.47 1.70 18.64
CA MET A 339 24.20 2.69 17.61
C MET A 339 22.76 3.15 17.77
N SER A 340 22.56 4.46 17.89
CA SER A 340 21.22 5.00 18.14
C SER A 340 20.26 4.76 16.98
N VAL A 341 19.02 4.40 17.29
CA VAL A 341 17.94 4.24 16.30
C VAL A 341 17.62 5.52 15.50
N PHE A 342 18.04 6.70 15.98
CA PHE A 342 17.79 7.98 15.29
C PHE A 342 18.50 8.10 13.93
N TRP A 343 19.51 7.28 13.65
CA TRP A 343 20.12 7.21 12.31
C TRP A 343 19.11 6.82 11.22
N LEU A 344 18.01 6.14 11.59
CA LEU A 344 16.95 5.73 10.67
C LEU A 344 15.96 6.85 10.32
N VAL A 345 16.01 8.00 11.01
CA VAL A 345 15.02 9.08 10.83
C VAL A 345 15.08 9.66 9.41
N MET A 346 16.28 9.88 8.86
CA MET A 346 16.42 10.50 7.54
C MET A 346 15.88 9.62 6.42
N GLN A 347 16.14 8.31 6.45
CA GLN A 347 15.58 7.39 5.46
C GLN A 347 14.05 7.26 5.60
N PHE A 348 13.50 7.24 6.81
CA PHE A 348 12.05 7.27 7.01
C PHE A 348 11.41 8.56 6.49
N PHE A 349 12.05 9.71 6.72
CA PHE A 349 11.58 10.99 6.18
C PHE A 349 11.49 10.98 4.64
N LEU A 350 12.53 10.48 3.97
CA LEU A 350 12.55 10.38 2.51
C LEU A 350 11.54 9.36 1.98
N LEU A 351 11.35 8.22 2.66
CA LEU A 351 10.31 7.25 2.33
C LEU A 351 8.90 7.83 2.51
N SER A 352 8.67 8.67 3.52
CA SER A 352 7.40 9.38 3.69
C SER A 352 7.16 10.42 2.59
N ILE A 353 8.20 11.12 2.13
CA ILE A 353 8.10 12.02 0.96
C ILE A 353 7.75 11.22 -0.29
N MET A 354 8.46 10.11 -0.51
CA MET A 354 8.20 9.21 -1.62
C MET A 354 6.74 8.76 -1.63
N ASP A 355 6.24 8.21 -0.53
CA ASP A 355 4.86 7.74 -0.41
C ASP A 355 3.86 8.88 -0.66
N ALA A 356 4.03 10.02 0.02
CA ALA A 356 3.11 11.15 -0.12
C ALA A 356 3.09 11.69 -1.57
N ALA A 357 4.24 11.84 -2.21
CA ALA A 357 4.36 12.38 -3.57
C ALA A 357 3.87 11.40 -4.65
N SER A 358 4.28 10.13 -4.55
CA SER A 358 3.90 9.08 -5.51
C SER A 358 2.43 8.70 -5.39
N PHE A 359 1.88 8.57 -4.19
CA PHE A 359 0.47 8.27 -3.99
C PHE A 359 -0.42 9.37 -4.55
N SER A 360 -0.17 10.61 -4.12
CA SER A 360 -0.97 11.74 -4.53
C SER A 360 -0.86 11.99 -6.03
N GLY A 361 0.33 11.85 -6.61
CA GLY A 361 0.55 11.91 -8.05
C GLY A 361 -0.20 10.82 -8.81
N LEU A 362 -0.22 9.58 -8.31
CA LEU A 362 -0.94 8.49 -8.95
C LEU A 362 -2.46 8.71 -8.93
N ILE A 363 -3.05 9.07 -7.78
CA ILE A 363 -4.48 9.36 -7.69
C ILE A 363 -4.86 10.50 -8.64
N GLU A 364 -4.08 11.58 -8.65
CA GLU A 364 -4.36 12.75 -9.48
C GLU A 364 -4.25 12.42 -10.96
N PHE A 365 -3.23 11.64 -11.35
CA PHE A 365 -3.06 11.16 -12.72
C PHE A 365 -4.25 10.32 -13.19
N ILE A 366 -4.72 9.38 -12.37
CA ILE A 366 -5.90 8.59 -12.71
C ILE A 366 -7.10 9.52 -12.87
N LYS A 367 -7.33 10.44 -11.92
CA LYS A 367 -8.47 11.35 -11.96
C LYS A 367 -8.46 12.32 -13.14
N SER A 368 -7.28 12.73 -13.63
CA SER A 368 -7.15 13.66 -14.75
C SER A 368 -7.43 13.01 -16.11
N GLU A 369 -7.09 11.73 -16.26
CA GLU A 369 -7.18 11.03 -17.55
C GLU A 369 -8.51 10.30 -17.76
N SER A 370 -9.43 10.29 -16.78
CA SER A 370 -10.49 9.29 -16.75
C SER A 370 -11.93 9.79 -16.58
N SER A 371 -12.87 8.95 -17.02
CA SER A 371 -14.33 9.18 -16.96
C SER A 371 -14.83 9.39 -15.51
N PRO A 372 -16.04 9.94 -15.29
CA PRO A 372 -16.60 10.15 -13.94
C PRO A 372 -16.57 8.90 -13.06
N GLU A 373 -16.71 7.71 -13.66
CA GLU A 373 -16.71 6.41 -12.98
C GLU A 373 -15.33 6.00 -12.46
N MET A 374 -14.25 6.36 -13.17
CA MET A 374 -12.87 6.03 -12.78
C MET A 374 -12.36 6.93 -11.64
N LYS A 375 -12.94 8.10 -11.42
CA LYS A 375 -12.65 8.95 -10.25
C LYS A 375 -12.96 8.25 -8.92
N LEU A 376 -13.92 7.31 -8.93
CA LEU A 376 -14.26 6.47 -7.78
C LEU A 376 -13.27 5.32 -7.57
N ILE A 377 -12.64 4.83 -8.65
CA ILE A 377 -11.69 3.71 -8.62
C ILE A 377 -10.28 4.18 -8.25
N ALA A 378 -9.92 5.43 -8.56
CA ALA A 378 -8.57 5.96 -8.35
C ALA A 378 -7.98 5.69 -6.94
N PRO A 379 -8.72 5.87 -5.82
CA PRO A 379 -8.19 5.53 -4.49
C PRO A 379 -7.99 4.02 -4.28
N ALA A 380 -8.87 3.18 -4.84
CA ALA A 380 -8.78 1.72 -4.74
C ALA A 380 -7.58 1.16 -5.54
N THR A 381 -7.21 1.81 -6.65
CA THR A 381 -6.03 1.43 -7.45
C THR A 381 -4.74 1.45 -6.61
N GLN A 382 -4.59 2.38 -5.67
CA GLN A 382 -3.44 2.35 -4.76
C GLN A 382 -3.42 1.05 -3.94
N SER A 383 -4.52 0.71 -3.27
CA SER A 383 -4.57 -0.46 -2.39
C SER A 383 -4.23 -1.75 -3.15
N ILE A 384 -4.68 -1.84 -4.40
CA ILE A 384 -4.33 -2.95 -5.31
C ILE A 384 -2.82 -2.96 -5.59
N ILE A 385 -2.22 -1.82 -5.96
CA ILE A 385 -0.79 -1.72 -6.24
C ILE A 385 0.04 -2.09 -5.00
N ALA A 386 -0.30 -1.56 -3.83
CA ALA A 386 0.39 -1.86 -2.58
C ALA A 386 0.29 -3.34 -2.18
N GLY A 387 -0.90 -3.95 -2.37
CA GLY A 387 -1.11 -5.38 -2.11
C GLY A 387 -0.26 -6.27 -3.03
N ILE A 388 -0.27 -6.00 -4.34
CA ILE A 388 0.54 -6.76 -5.29
C ILE A 388 2.04 -6.54 -5.04
N ALA A 389 2.46 -5.30 -4.77
CA ALA A 389 3.85 -4.98 -4.43
C ALA A 389 4.32 -5.73 -3.18
N SER A 390 3.45 -5.92 -2.18
CA SER A 390 3.76 -6.69 -0.98
C SER A 390 3.97 -8.18 -1.28
N TRP A 391 3.16 -8.78 -2.15
CA TRP A 391 3.39 -10.17 -2.60
C TRP A 391 4.67 -10.31 -3.41
N LEU A 392 4.94 -9.36 -4.31
CA LEU A 392 6.18 -9.34 -5.09
C LEU A 392 7.41 -9.10 -4.21
N ALA A 393 7.30 -8.31 -3.14
CA ALA A 393 8.36 -8.14 -2.15
C ALA A 393 8.72 -9.47 -1.47
N CYS A 394 7.73 -10.29 -1.10
CA CYS A 394 7.98 -11.64 -0.58
C CYS A 394 8.71 -12.54 -1.60
N ALA A 395 8.26 -12.53 -2.87
CA ALA A 395 8.92 -13.26 -3.94
C ALA A 395 10.35 -12.76 -4.19
N PHE A 396 10.57 -11.45 -4.09
CA PHE A 396 11.87 -10.82 -4.25
C PHE A 396 12.86 -11.27 -3.16
N ILE A 397 12.44 -11.35 -1.91
CA ILE A 397 13.25 -11.91 -0.81
C ILE A 397 13.63 -13.37 -1.12
N GLN A 398 12.68 -14.21 -1.52
CA GLN A 398 12.96 -15.62 -1.84
C GLN A 398 13.95 -15.76 -3.00
N LEU A 399 13.78 -14.95 -4.04
CA LEU A 399 14.69 -14.93 -5.18
C LEU A 399 16.09 -14.49 -4.78
N ALA A 400 16.21 -13.43 -3.97
CA ALA A 400 17.49 -12.96 -3.46
C ALA A 400 18.18 -14.01 -2.58
N ASN A 401 17.44 -14.70 -1.70
CA ASN A 401 17.98 -15.79 -0.89
C ASN A 401 18.43 -16.97 -1.76
N ASN A 402 17.65 -17.36 -2.76
CA ASN A 402 18.05 -18.43 -3.68
C ASN A 402 19.29 -18.06 -4.50
N ALA A 403 19.37 -16.83 -5.02
CA ALA A 403 20.50 -16.37 -5.81
C ALA A 403 21.79 -16.20 -4.99
N SER A 404 21.66 -15.82 -3.71
CA SER A 404 22.81 -15.59 -2.82
C SER A 404 23.39 -16.85 -2.18
N ARG A 405 22.75 -18.00 -2.33
CA ARG A 405 23.28 -19.30 -1.87
C ARG A 405 24.45 -19.75 -2.75
N HIS A 406 25.68 -19.36 -2.40
CA HIS A 406 26.92 -19.88 -3.00
C HIS A 406 28.00 -20.09 -1.92
N GLY A 407 28.68 -21.24 -1.97
CA GLY A 407 29.78 -21.62 -1.04
C GLY A 407 29.36 -22.49 0.16
N ASP A 408 30.34 -23.18 0.77
CA ASP A 408 30.31 -24.38 1.66
C ASP A 408 29.39 -24.40 2.92
N GLY A 409 28.38 -23.53 3.03
CA GLY A 409 27.49 -23.44 4.21
C GLY A 409 26.05 -22.95 3.97
N ARG A 410 25.52 -23.07 2.73
CA ARG A 410 24.09 -22.95 2.31
C ARG A 410 23.15 -22.03 3.12
N ARG A 411 23.45 -20.74 3.27
CA ARG A 411 22.48 -19.72 3.72
C ARG A 411 22.46 -18.53 2.76
N GLY A 412 21.28 -18.08 2.36
CA GLY A 412 21.05 -16.85 1.60
C GLY A 412 21.24 -15.59 2.46
N TRP A 413 21.26 -14.41 1.83
CA TRP A 413 21.54 -13.14 2.53
C TRP A 413 20.60 -12.84 3.69
N LEU A 414 19.33 -13.24 3.60
CA LEU A 414 18.29 -13.07 4.62
C LEU A 414 17.88 -14.41 5.27
N ASP A 415 18.67 -15.49 5.12
CA ASP A 415 18.36 -16.78 5.74
C ASP A 415 18.82 -16.82 7.21
N GLY A 416 17.89 -17.03 8.13
CA GLY A 416 18.15 -17.19 9.57
C GLY A 416 17.42 -16.17 10.44
N ALA A 417 17.41 -16.41 11.76
CA ALA A 417 16.77 -15.53 12.73
C ALA A 417 17.69 -14.41 13.26
N ASP A 418 19.00 -14.53 13.04
CA ASP A 418 20.01 -13.58 13.52
C ASP A 418 20.37 -12.57 12.43
N PHE A 419 19.78 -11.37 12.51
CA PHE A 419 20.02 -10.28 11.57
C PHE A 419 21.45 -9.74 11.63
N ASN A 420 22.21 -9.95 12.71
CA ASN A 420 23.61 -9.53 12.78
C ASN A 420 24.52 -10.38 11.87
N ARG A 421 24.08 -11.58 11.50
CA ARG A 421 24.78 -12.49 10.57
C ARG A 421 24.29 -12.37 9.13
N THR A 422 23.18 -11.67 8.90
CA THR A 422 22.64 -11.44 7.55
C THR A 422 23.47 -10.42 6.79
N ARG A 423 23.57 -10.59 5.46
CA ARG A 423 24.23 -9.62 4.57
C ARG A 423 23.24 -8.57 4.09
N LEU A 424 22.59 -7.92 5.04
CA LEU A 424 21.54 -6.94 4.78
C LEU A 424 22.09 -5.69 4.07
N ASP A 425 23.36 -5.37 4.28
CA ASP A 425 24.14 -4.40 3.51
C ASP A 425 24.02 -4.61 2.00
N ARG A 426 24.25 -5.85 1.54
CA ARG A 426 24.17 -6.22 0.12
C ARG A 426 22.73 -6.21 -0.39
N PHE A 427 21.78 -6.61 0.45
CA PHE A 427 20.37 -6.61 0.09
C PHE A 427 19.83 -5.17 -0.09
N PHE A 428 20.19 -4.23 0.76
CA PHE A 428 19.81 -2.82 0.59
C PHE A 428 20.47 -2.17 -0.64
N LEU A 429 21.71 -2.53 -0.96
CA LEU A 429 22.32 -2.12 -2.23
C LEU A 429 21.58 -2.69 -3.45
N LEU A 430 21.16 -3.95 -3.38
CA LEU A 430 20.32 -4.57 -4.42
C LEU A 430 18.98 -3.83 -4.56
N LEU A 431 18.34 -3.45 -3.46
CA LEU A 431 17.11 -2.64 -3.50
C LEU A 431 17.34 -1.25 -4.11
N ALA A 432 18.45 -0.58 -3.78
CA ALA A 432 18.79 0.70 -4.38
C ALA A 432 19.01 0.58 -5.89
N ALA A 433 19.71 -0.47 -6.34
CA ALA A 433 19.89 -0.75 -7.77
C ALA A 433 18.55 -1.04 -8.47
N PHE A 434 17.68 -1.83 -7.83
CA PHE A 434 16.35 -2.12 -8.36
C PHE A 434 15.47 -0.86 -8.46
N GLU A 435 15.46 -0.01 -7.43
CA GLU A 435 14.73 1.26 -7.42
C GLU A 435 15.25 2.22 -8.52
N LEU A 436 16.56 2.25 -8.75
CA LEU A 436 17.13 3.03 -9.86
C LEU A 436 16.62 2.54 -11.22
N VAL A 437 16.59 1.22 -11.43
CA VAL A 437 16.05 0.63 -12.67
C VAL A 437 14.55 0.92 -12.81
N ALA A 438 13.79 0.82 -11.71
CA ALA A 438 12.37 1.14 -11.68
C ALA A 438 12.11 2.62 -12.02
N LEU A 439 12.93 3.54 -11.49
CA LEU A 439 12.86 4.97 -11.81
C LEU A 439 13.18 5.25 -13.28
N ILE A 440 14.20 4.60 -13.85
CA ILE A 440 14.54 4.74 -15.28
C ILE A 440 13.39 4.20 -16.15
N ASN A 441 12.84 3.04 -15.81
CA ASN A 441 11.69 2.45 -16.48
C ASN A 441 10.47 3.38 -16.43
N TYR A 442 10.16 3.92 -15.26
CA TYR A 442 9.10 4.92 -15.08
C TYR A 442 9.32 6.15 -15.95
N ALA A 443 10.53 6.73 -15.92
CA ALA A 443 10.86 7.93 -16.68
C ALA A 443 10.71 7.70 -18.19
N PHE A 444 11.07 6.51 -18.69
CA PHE A 444 10.86 6.12 -20.09
C PHE A 444 9.37 6.13 -20.45
N TRP A 445 8.54 5.43 -19.68
CA TRP A 445 7.11 5.33 -19.95
C TRP A 445 6.37 6.65 -19.75
N ALA A 446 6.72 7.43 -18.73
CA ALA A 446 6.16 8.76 -18.49
C ALA A 446 6.46 9.72 -19.65
N ARG A 447 7.68 9.72 -20.18
CA ARG A 447 8.06 10.51 -21.37
C ARG A 447 7.28 10.06 -22.60
N ARG A 448 7.18 8.74 -22.84
CA ARG A 448 6.43 8.19 -23.98
C ARG A 448 4.96 8.56 -23.91
N TYR A 449 4.36 8.46 -22.72
CA TYR A 449 2.97 8.81 -22.47
C TYR A 449 2.68 10.28 -22.76
N GLY A 450 3.55 11.18 -22.25
CA GLY A 450 3.44 12.62 -22.47
C GLY A 450 3.56 13.02 -23.94
N LYS A 451 4.45 12.36 -24.71
CA LYS A 451 4.56 12.60 -26.16
C LYS A 451 3.29 12.21 -26.92
N THR A 452 2.73 11.03 -26.62
CA THR A 452 1.48 10.58 -27.27
C THR A 452 0.31 11.51 -26.95
N ASN A 453 0.25 12.09 -25.73
CA ASN A 453 -0.89 12.94 -25.36
C ASN A 453 -0.85 14.28 -26.08
N ARG A 454 0.34 14.82 -26.32
CA ARG A 454 0.48 16.03 -27.13
C ARG A 454 0.12 15.79 -28.59
N ALA A 455 0.43 14.62 -29.15
CA ALA A 455 0.06 14.29 -30.53
C ALA A 455 -1.47 14.20 -30.70
N VAL A 456 -2.17 13.53 -29.77
CA VAL A 456 -3.64 13.38 -29.80
C VAL A 456 -4.40 14.70 -29.57
N VAL A 457 -3.78 15.71 -28.96
CA VAL A 457 -4.41 17.04 -28.74
C VAL A 457 -4.20 17.98 -29.93
N LEU A 458 -3.28 17.66 -30.83
CA LEU A 458 -2.97 18.45 -32.03
C LEU A 458 -3.65 17.92 -33.31
N ASP A 459 -4.19 16.70 -33.26
CA ASP A 459 -5.12 16.11 -34.23
C ASP A 459 -6.57 16.34 -33.78
#